data_AF-A0A1J5WH77-F1
#
_entry.id   AF-A0A1J5WH77-F1
#
_cell.length_a   1.000
_cell.length_b   1.000
_cell.length_c   1.000
_cell.angle_alpha   90.00
_cell.angle_beta   90.00
_cell.angle_gamma   90.00
#
_symmetry.space_group_name_H-M   'P 1'
#
loop_
_entity.id
_entity.type
_entity.pdbx_description
1 polymer ?
#
loop_
_entity_poly.entity_id
_entity_poly.type
_entity_poly.pdbx_seq_one_letter_code
_entity_poly.pdbx_strand_id
1 'polypeptide(L)'
;MDEYKKTIGKNAEGLSELITQYQTQYSFTLAQDLPNETLLLTDQTTVTLYNIEISEKLFFVLLEKTKIAIGEKFSITEHFDSEDCIGEHRMAKRSPFCLDKYGAVSTLALENIERMPPNSIGCSLKEVDLYSTGLINILAKLRISEDSKVERLRLSTNEKEHVAAILAQDKPFCVGSVEKIIFEDYAVSIIPKLKIHGDSEVETLKLDAREKEQVAEILSQDKPFCVRRVKNMELRDYAVSVLTKLGIHEGSEIKSLDFRANKEEHITEILSQDKPFCVRRVENMSLEDYAVSILPKLKIHEDSMVEKIKLIAREKEHVSVMFSQDKLFCIRRVESIYIENFT
;
A
#
# COMPACT_ATOMS: atom_id res chain seq x y z
N MET A 1 -1.59 -32.83 22.84
CA MET A 1 -2.28 -32.38 21.62
C MET A 1 -3.73 -32.88 21.49
N ASP A 2 -4.20 -33.87 22.27
CA ASP A 2 -5.57 -34.41 22.11
C ASP A 2 -6.65 -33.77 23.00
N GLU A 3 -6.30 -32.89 23.95
CA GLU A 3 -7.30 -32.17 24.77
C GLU A 3 -7.77 -30.85 24.16
N TYR A 4 -7.04 -30.29 23.18
CA TYR A 4 -7.37 -28.99 22.56
C TYR A 4 -8.49 -29.05 21.51
N LYS A 5 -8.87 -30.24 21.03
CA LYS A 5 -9.92 -30.41 20.02
C LYS A 5 -11.35 -30.51 20.59
N LYS A 6 -11.52 -30.48 21.91
CA LYS A 6 -12.84 -30.68 22.55
C LYS A 6 -13.60 -29.39 22.90
N THR A 7 -13.03 -28.21 22.62
CA THR A 7 -13.54 -26.91 23.11
C THR A 7 -14.08 -25.97 22.04
N ILE A 8 -14.22 -26.40 20.78
CA ILE A 8 -14.80 -25.56 19.70
C ILE A 8 -16.33 -25.75 19.59
N GLY A 9 -16.99 -26.07 20.72
CA GLY A 9 -18.43 -26.31 20.77
C GLY A 9 -19.07 -25.85 22.08
N LYS A 10 -18.50 -24.85 22.76
CA LYS A 10 -19.08 -24.31 23.99
C LYS A 10 -19.82 -23.00 23.70
N ASN A 11 -21.14 -23.03 23.92
CA ASN A 11 -22.04 -21.87 23.95
C ASN A 11 -21.59 -20.85 25.02
N ALA A 12 -22.19 -19.66 25.01
CA ALA A 12 -21.90 -18.53 25.92
C ALA A 12 -21.78 -18.93 27.43
N GLU A 13 -22.48 -19.96 27.88
CA GLU A 13 -22.39 -20.50 29.24
C GLU A 13 -21.01 -21.09 29.57
N GLY A 14 -20.37 -21.78 28.62
CA GLY A 14 -19.05 -22.38 28.86
C GLY A 14 -17.90 -21.37 28.93
N LEU A 15 -18.07 -20.19 28.31
CA LEU A 15 -17.16 -19.05 28.50
C LEU A 15 -17.38 -18.40 29.87
N SER A 16 -18.63 -18.33 30.34
CA SER A 16 -18.95 -17.75 31.64
C SER A 16 -18.34 -18.55 32.80
N GLU A 17 -18.33 -19.89 32.73
CA GLU A 17 -17.69 -20.76 33.73
C GLU A 17 -16.15 -20.64 33.74
N LEU A 18 -15.53 -20.45 32.57
CA LEU A 18 -14.08 -20.21 32.46
C LEU A 18 -13.70 -18.85 33.08
N ILE A 19 -14.54 -17.83 32.92
CA ILE A 19 -14.33 -16.51 33.53
C ILE A 19 -14.38 -16.59 35.06
N THR A 20 -15.22 -17.45 35.64
CA THR A 20 -15.29 -17.65 37.10
C THR A 20 -14.09 -18.40 37.68
N GLN A 21 -13.40 -19.20 36.86
CA GLN A 21 -12.29 -20.06 37.29
C GLN A 21 -10.93 -19.35 37.31
N TYR A 22 -10.75 -18.30 36.52
CA TYR A 22 -9.48 -17.56 36.40
C TYR A 22 -9.64 -16.10 36.81
N GLN A 23 -8.64 -15.54 37.50
CA GLN A 23 -8.64 -14.11 37.84
C GLN A 23 -8.54 -13.25 36.58
N THR A 24 -9.52 -12.37 36.36
CA THR A 24 -9.50 -11.41 35.25
C THR A 24 -8.47 -10.32 35.57
N GLN A 25 -7.37 -10.28 34.82
CA GLN A 25 -6.32 -9.29 35.03
C GLN A 25 -6.55 -8.08 34.12
N TYR A 26 -6.64 -6.87 34.69
CA TYR A 26 -6.87 -5.65 33.90
C TYR A 26 -5.61 -5.17 33.14
N SER A 27 -4.42 -5.56 33.61
CA SER A 27 -3.14 -5.18 32.99
C SER A 27 -2.15 -6.34 33.04
N PHE A 28 -1.61 -6.73 31.90
CA PHE A 28 -0.66 -7.81 31.75
C PHE A 28 0.57 -7.33 30.96
N THR A 29 1.78 -7.64 31.42
CA THR A 29 3.01 -7.37 30.66
C THR A 29 3.47 -8.67 30.05
N LEU A 30 3.54 -8.72 28.71
CA LEU A 30 4.04 -9.89 28.02
C LEU A 30 5.55 -9.94 28.17
N ALA A 31 6.06 -11.07 28.64
CA ALA A 31 7.49 -11.34 28.82
C ALA A 31 7.81 -12.73 28.29
N GLN A 32 9.10 -13.02 28.06
CA GLN A 32 9.56 -14.34 27.63
C GLN A 32 9.24 -15.42 28.68
N ASP A 33 9.50 -15.10 29.94
CA ASP A 33 9.18 -15.97 31.07
C ASP A 33 7.74 -15.73 31.49
N LEU A 34 6.82 -16.50 30.88
CA LEU A 34 5.42 -16.50 31.27
C LEU A 34 5.23 -17.25 32.60
N PRO A 35 4.28 -16.82 33.46
CA PRO A 35 3.94 -17.57 34.65
C PRO A 35 3.40 -18.96 34.28
N ASN A 36 3.69 -19.96 35.13
CA ASN A 36 3.17 -21.33 34.97
C ASN A 36 1.65 -21.44 35.21
N GLU A 37 0.99 -20.34 35.56
CA GLU A 37 -0.44 -20.27 35.80
C GLU A 37 -1.18 -19.84 34.53
N THR A 38 -2.30 -20.51 34.25
CA THR A 38 -3.17 -20.11 33.14
C THR A 38 -3.81 -18.75 33.41
N LEU A 39 -3.55 -17.79 32.54
CA LEU A 39 -4.14 -16.44 32.58
C LEU A 39 -5.19 -16.27 31.49
N LEU A 40 -6.34 -15.71 31.85
CA LEU A 40 -7.40 -15.36 30.90
C LEU A 40 -7.27 -13.90 30.48
N LEU A 41 -6.92 -13.66 29.22
CA LEU A 41 -6.90 -12.34 28.61
C LEU A 41 -8.23 -12.05 27.88
N THR A 42 -8.77 -10.86 28.10
CA THR A 42 -10.05 -10.41 27.53
C THR A 42 -9.90 -9.06 26.83
N ASP A 43 -10.96 -8.58 26.20
CA ASP A 43 -11.02 -7.25 25.58
C ASP A 43 -10.86 -6.08 26.58
N GLN A 44 -11.00 -6.36 27.88
CA GLN A 44 -10.73 -5.40 28.96
C GLN A 44 -9.29 -5.45 29.45
N THR A 45 -8.56 -6.52 29.13
CA THR A 45 -7.16 -6.68 29.54
C THR A 45 -6.26 -5.81 28.68
N THR A 46 -5.44 -4.97 29.31
CA THR A 46 -4.39 -4.21 28.62
C THR A 46 -3.10 -4.99 28.63
N VAL A 47 -2.67 -5.46 27.46
CA VAL A 47 -1.40 -6.16 27.25
C VAL A 47 -0.33 -5.16 26.86
N THR A 48 0.71 -5.07 27.68
CA THR A 48 1.89 -4.22 27.44
C THR A 48 2.96 -5.03 26.72
N LEU A 49 3.39 -4.55 25.56
CA LEU A 49 4.42 -5.15 24.72
C LEU A 49 5.68 -4.26 24.77
N TYR A 50 6.70 -4.69 25.49
CA TYR A 50 7.91 -3.89 25.76
C TYR A 50 9.16 -4.76 25.76
N ASN A 51 10.20 -4.33 25.04
CA ASN A 51 11.50 -5.01 24.99
C ASN A 51 11.42 -6.51 24.63
N ILE A 52 10.48 -6.87 23.75
CA ILE A 52 10.25 -8.23 23.28
C ILE A 52 10.05 -8.24 21.77
N GLU A 53 10.21 -9.42 21.20
CA GLU A 53 9.74 -9.76 19.88
C GLU A 53 8.65 -10.82 19.98
N ILE A 54 7.60 -10.72 19.16
CA ILE A 54 6.59 -11.76 19.07
C ILE A 54 6.27 -12.14 17.63
N SER A 55 5.74 -13.34 17.41
CA SER A 55 5.27 -13.73 16.08
C SER A 55 4.10 -12.85 15.61
N GLU A 56 3.98 -12.64 14.31
CA GLU A 56 2.88 -11.84 13.75
C GLU A 56 1.52 -12.45 14.09
N LYS A 57 1.41 -13.78 14.13
CA LYS A 57 0.17 -14.47 14.55
C LYS A 57 -0.22 -14.14 15.98
N LEU A 58 0.73 -14.21 16.92
CA LEU A 58 0.46 -13.86 18.31
C LEU A 58 0.07 -12.38 18.44
N PHE A 59 0.78 -11.50 17.74
CA PHE A 59 0.43 -10.08 17.70
C PHE A 59 -1.01 -9.84 17.22
N PHE A 60 -1.44 -10.48 16.12
CA PHE A 60 -2.81 -10.30 15.62
C PHE A 60 -3.88 -10.85 16.55
N VAL A 61 -3.63 -11.99 17.22
CA VAL A 61 -4.55 -12.50 18.24
C VAL A 61 -4.70 -11.48 19.37
N LEU A 62 -3.59 -10.94 19.88
CA LEU A 62 -3.64 -9.93 20.94
C LEU A 62 -4.32 -8.65 20.46
N LEU A 63 -4.02 -8.20 19.25
CA LEU A 63 -4.60 -7.01 18.63
C LEU A 63 -6.12 -7.11 18.50
N GLU A 64 -6.64 -8.28 18.14
CA GLU A 64 -8.08 -8.50 17.96
C GLU A 64 -8.85 -8.77 19.26
N LYS A 65 -8.17 -9.27 20.30
CA LYS A 65 -8.81 -9.81 21.53
C LYS A 65 -8.52 -9.03 22.81
N THR A 66 -7.55 -8.13 22.83
CA THR A 66 -7.11 -7.40 24.03
C THR A 66 -6.87 -5.93 23.72
N LYS A 67 -6.75 -5.07 24.74
CA LYS A 67 -6.22 -3.71 24.56
C LYS A 67 -4.70 -3.77 24.49
N ILE A 68 -4.09 -3.06 23.57
CA ILE A 68 -2.62 -3.09 23.38
C ILE A 68 -1.99 -1.78 23.83
N ALA A 69 -0.94 -1.89 24.63
CA ALA A 69 -0.02 -0.80 24.94
C ALA A 69 1.38 -1.14 24.40
N ILE A 70 1.86 -0.37 23.42
CA ILE A 70 3.20 -0.55 22.84
C ILE A 70 4.21 0.26 23.64
N GLY A 71 5.16 -0.43 24.27
CA GLY A 71 6.33 0.16 24.90
C GLY A 71 7.51 0.29 23.92
N GLU A 72 8.64 0.79 24.41
CA GLU A 72 9.86 0.82 23.61
C GLU A 72 10.31 -0.60 23.20
N LYS A 73 11.08 -0.68 22.11
CA LYS A 73 11.79 -1.91 21.73
C LYS A 73 10.84 -3.10 21.54
N PHE A 74 9.71 -2.87 20.88
CA PHE A 74 8.81 -3.93 20.45
C PHE A 74 9.04 -4.27 18.98
N SER A 75 8.97 -5.55 18.62
CA SER A 75 9.01 -6.00 17.24
C SER A 75 8.11 -7.21 16.95
N ILE A 76 7.77 -7.36 15.68
CA ILE A 76 7.06 -8.53 15.14
C ILE A 76 7.95 -9.25 14.13
N THR A 77 7.87 -10.57 14.12
CA THR A 77 8.66 -11.50 13.29
C THR A 77 7.77 -12.59 12.72
N GLU A 78 8.28 -13.36 11.76
CA GLU A 78 7.59 -14.50 11.15
C GLU A 78 7.23 -15.60 12.17
N HIS A 79 6.04 -16.17 12.05
CA HIS A 79 5.57 -17.28 12.85
C HIS A 79 6.07 -18.62 12.30
N PHE A 80 6.79 -19.36 13.13
CA PHE A 80 7.14 -20.76 12.86
C PHE A 80 6.47 -21.67 13.89
N ASP A 81 5.75 -22.70 13.43
CA ASP A 81 5.04 -23.63 14.33
C ASP A 81 5.99 -24.44 15.23
N SER A 82 7.29 -24.47 14.90
CA SER A 82 8.33 -25.15 15.67
C SER A 82 9.06 -24.25 16.68
N GLU A 83 8.76 -22.96 16.73
CA GLU A 83 9.48 -21.98 17.55
C GLU A 83 8.57 -21.29 18.56
N ASP A 84 9.17 -20.79 19.64
CA ASP A 84 8.46 -19.99 20.61
C ASP A 84 8.01 -18.66 19.98
N CYS A 85 6.75 -18.29 20.19
CA CYS A 85 6.18 -17.06 19.63
C CYS A 85 6.65 -15.78 20.33
N ILE A 86 7.54 -15.87 21.34
CA ILE A 86 8.03 -14.75 22.14
C ILE A 86 9.55 -14.87 22.26
N GLY A 87 10.27 -13.88 21.76
CA GLY A 87 11.73 -13.82 21.73
C GLY A 87 12.31 -12.51 22.27
N GLU A 88 13.64 -12.42 22.34
CA GLU A 88 14.34 -11.19 22.70
C GLU A 88 14.29 -10.18 21.54
N HIS A 89 14.32 -8.89 21.86
CA HIS A 89 14.18 -7.75 20.92
C HIS A 89 15.35 -7.55 19.91
N ARG A 90 15.80 -8.57 19.17
CA ARG A 90 16.91 -8.39 18.21
C ARG A 90 16.75 -9.14 16.88
N MET A 91 15.66 -9.89 16.71
CA MET A 91 15.57 -10.92 15.69
C MET A 91 14.80 -10.49 14.43
N ALA A 92 13.91 -9.49 14.51
CA ALA A 92 12.98 -9.08 13.45
C ALA A 92 13.65 -8.59 12.17
N LYS A 93 14.93 -8.18 12.22
CA LYS A 93 15.69 -7.77 11.02
C LYS A 93 16.07 -8.95 10.12
N ARG A 94 15.95 -10.19 10.60
CA ARG A 94 16.46 -11.39 9.89
C ARG A 94 15.36 -12.29 9.31
N SER A 95 14.11 -12.09 9.69
CA SER A 95 12.98 -12.94 9.29
C SER A 95 11.88 -12.09 8.67
N PRO A 96 11.98 -11.74 7.38
CA PRO A 96 10.94 -10.97 6.70
C PRO A 96 9.69 -11.83 6.50
N PHE A 97 8.53 -11.34 6.94
CA PHE A 97 7.26 -12.06 6.82
C PHE A 97 6.28 -11.38 5.86
N CYS A 98 5.22 -12.10 5.48
CA CYS A 98 4.13 -11.55 4.69
C CYS A 98 3.04 -10.98 5.59
N LEU A 99 2.67 -9.72 5.37
CA LEU A 99 1.54 -9.08 6.05
C LEU A 99 0.33 -9.10 5.12
N ASP A 100 -0.54 -10.09 5.29
CA ASP A 100 -1.76 -10.22 4.51
C ASP A 100 -3.03 -10.23 5.38
N LYS A 101 -4.08 -9.57 4.87
CA LYS A 101 -5.42 -9.60 5.47
C LYS A 101 -6.46 -9.21 4.44
N TYR A 102 -7.57 -9.95 4.44
CA TYR A 102 -8.75 -9.66 3.63
C TYR A 102 -9.95 -9.36 4.54
N GLY A 103 -10.61 -8.23 4.30
CA GLY A 103 -11.88 -7.88 4.93
C GLY A 103 -11.78 -7.30 6.34
N ALA A 104 -12.89 -7.38 7.08
CA ALA A 104 -13.08 -6.68 8.33
C ALA A 104 -12.10 -7.12 9.43
N VAL A 105 -11.66 -6.15 10.24
CA VAL A 105 -10.93 -6.36 11.50
C VAL A 105 -11.87 -5.99 12.65
N SER A 106 -11.66 -6.54 13.85
CA SER A 106 -12.48 -6.16 15.01
C SER A 106 -12.35 -4.66 15.30
N THR A 107 -13.42 -4.04 15.81
CA THR A 107 -13.40 -2.64 16.25
C THR A 107 -12.28 -2.40 17.28
N LEU A 108 -12.05 -3.37 18.17
CA LEU A 108 -10.96 -3.32 19.14
C LEU A 108 -9.58 -3.23 18.48
N ALA A 109 -9.34 -3.97 17.40
CA ALA A 109 -8.08 -3.90 16.66
C ALA A 109 -7.88 -2.52 16.03
N LEU A 110 -8.93 -1.93 15.46
CA LEU A 110 -8.88 -0.59 14.88
C LEU A 110 -8.59 0.47 15.96
N GLU A 111 -9.25 0.40 17.12
CA GLU A 111 -8.97 1.26 18.27
C GLU A 111 -7.53 1.10 18.77
N ASN A 112 -7.02 -0.13 18.81
CA ASN A 112 -5.63 -0.39 19.18
C ASN A 112 -4.66 0.27 18.19
N ILE A 113 -4.87 0.08 16.88
CA ILE A 113 -4.03 0.69 15.82
C ILE A 113 -4.06 2.22 15.93
N GLU A 114 -5.23 2.80 16.15
CA GLU A 114 -5.40 4.25 16.29
C GLU A 114 -4.52 4.81 17.43
N ARG A 115 -4.54 4.14 18.59
CA ARG A 115 -3.77 4.53 19.79
C ARG A 115 -2.26 4.31 19.67
N MET A 116 -1.80 3.46 18.75
CA MET A 116 -0.37 3.18 18.60
C MET A 116 0.41 4.39 18.08
N PRO A 117 1.59 4.70 18.63
CA PRO A 117 2.47 5.70 18.05
C PRO A 117 2.98 5.28 16.66
N PRO A 118 3.25 6.22 15.74
CA PRO A 118 3.90 5.90 14.48
C PRO A 118 5.31 5.35 14.69
N ASN A 119 5.79 4.47 13.81
CA ASN A 119 7.11 3.83 13.91
C ASN A 119 7.41 3.15 15.27
N SER A 120 6.40 2.61 15.94
CA SER A 120 6.53 1.97 17.25
C SER A 120 6.80 0.47 17.19
N ILE A 121 6.47 -0.20 16.08
CA ILE A 121 6.58 -1.64 15.91
C ILE A 121 7.73 -1.96 14.95
N GLY A 122 8.84 -2.51 15.44
CA GLY A 122 9.91 -2.99 14.55
C GLY A 122 9.47 -4.21 13.73
N CYS A 123 9.75 -4.24 12.43
CA CYS A 123 9.50 -5.41 11.60
C CYS A 123 10.41 -5.44 10.37
N SER A 124 10.45 -6.60 9.71
CA SER A 124 10.94 -6.77 8.34
C SER A 124 9.82 -7.40 7.52
N LEU A 125 9.50 -6.81 6.37
CA LEU A 125 8.40 -7.26 5.52
C LEU A 125 8.96 -7.84 4.22
N LYS A 126 8.43 -8.98 3.81
CA LYS A 126 8.65 -9.56 2.50
C LYS A 126 7.61 -9.05 1.51
N GLU A 127 6.34 -9.22 1.85
CA GLU A 127 5.18 -8.78 1.06
C GLU A 127 4.13 -8.15 1.99
N VAL A 128 3.36 -7.21 1.46
CA VAL A 128 2.17 -6.64 2.09
C VAL A 128 1.01 -6.78 1.11
N ASP A 129 -0.07 -7.41 1.56
CA ASP A 129 -1.26 -7.61 0.76
C ASP A 129 -2.55 -7.39 1.56
N LEU A 130 -3.05 -6.14 1.57
CA LEU A 130 -4.18 -5.73 2.41
C LEU A 130 -5.36 -5.26 1.54
N TYR A 131 -6.50 -5.93 1.67
CA TYR A 131 -7.72 -5.63 0.89
C TYR A 131 -8.92 -5.35 1.77
N SER A 132 -9.63 -4.28 1.43
CA SER A 132 -10.91 -3.89 2.03
C SER A 132 -10.88 -3.97 3.55
N THR A 133 -9.80 -3.43 4.15
CA THR A 133 -9.50 -3.60 5.57
C THR A 133 -8.90 -2.35 6.20
N GLY A 134 -9.41 -1.98 7.37
CA GLY A 134 -8.83 -0.91 8.19
C GLY A 134 -7.45 -1.25 8.76
N LEU A 135 -7.00 -2.50 8.62
CA LEU A 135 -5.64 -2.90 8.97
C LEU A 135 -4.59 -2.12 8.18
N ILE A 136 -4.92 -1.56 7.01
CA ILE A 136 -4.01 -0.71 6.21
C ILE A 136 -3.36 0.38 7.08
N ASN A 137 -4.10 0.98 8.01
CA ASN A 137 -3.59 2.00 8.93
C ASN A 137 -2.43 1.52 9.84
N ILE A 138 -2.20 0.21 9.98
CA ILE A 138 -1.05 -0.32 10.73
C ILE A 138 0.28 0.03 10.07
N LEU A 139 0.32 0.22 8.75
CA LEU A 139 1.57 0.41 8.01
C LEU A 139 2.40 1.59 8.54
N ALA A 140 1.73 2.67 8.96
CA ALA A 140 2.42 3.83 9.50
C ALA A 140 2.80 3.68 10.99
N LYS A 141 2.40 2.58 11.64
CA LYS A 141 2.85 2.17 12.98
C LYS A 141 4.09 1.28 12.92
N LEU A 142 4.34 0.67 11.77
CA LEU A 142 5.52 -0.16 11.51
C LEU A 142 6.77 0.70 11.35
N ARG A 143 7.88 0.18 11.87
CA ARG A 143 9.24 0.72 11.76
C ARG A 143 10.06 -0.25 10.93
N ILE A 144 9.98 -0.05 9.61
CA ILE A 144 10.68 -0.83 8.59
C ILE A 144 12.04 -0.19 8.33
N SER A 145 13.09 -1.01 8.23
CA SER A 145 14.45 -0.53 7.93
C SER A 145 14.52 0.05 6.51
N GLU A 146 15.33 1.08 6.31
CA GLU A 146 15.58 1.61 4.96
C GLU A 146 16.25 0.57 4.04
N ASP A 147 17.03 -0.34 4.63
CA ASP A 147 17.67 -1.46 3.94
C ASP A 147 16.73 -2.64 3.64
N SER A 148 15.48 -2.62 4.13
CA SER A 148 14.52 -3.69 3.86
C SER A 148 14.17 -3.76 2.38
N LYS A 149 14.02 -4.97 1.85
CA LYS A 149 13.63 -5.25 0.47
C LYS A 149 12.26 -5.91 0.48
N VAL A 150 11.24 -5.12 0.15
CA VAL A 150 9.85 -5.56 0.04
C VAL A 150 9.59 -5.94 -1.42
N GLU A 151 9.24 -7.19 -1.66
CA GLU A 151 8.95 -7.72 -3.00
C GLU A 151 7.63 -7.14 -3.54
N ARG A 152 6.64 -6.94 -2.65
CA ARG A 152 5.32 -6.42 -3.05
C ARG A 152 4.65 -5.61 -1.95
N LEU A 153 4.09 -4.47 -2.34
CA LEU A 153 3.22 -3.64 -1.54
C LEU A 153 1.90 -3.44 -2.30
N ARG A 154 0.89 -4.25 -1.98
CA ARG A 154 -0.44 -4.23 -2.60
C ARG A 154 -1.50 -3.85 -1.59
N LEU A 155 -2.24 -2.78 -1.90
CA LEU A 155 -3.29 -2.21 -1.05
C LEU A 155 -4.52 -1.89 -1.89
N SER A 156 -5.69 -2.25 -1.41
CA SER A 156 -6.95 -1.97 -2.11
C SER A 156 -8.05 -1.69 -1.11
N THR A 157 -8.73 -0.55 -1.22
CA THR A 157 -9.90 -0.28 -0.38
C THR A 157 -10.80 0.81 -0.94
N ASN A 158 -12.10 0.56 -0.93
CA ASN A 158 -13.15 1.51 -1.28
C ASN A 158 -13.63 2.39 -0.10
N GLU A 159 -13.08 2.21 1.10
CA GLU A 159 -13.45 2.96 2.30
C GLU A 159 -12.35 3.96 2.67
N LYS A 160 -12.70 5.23 2.82
CA LYS A 160 -11.75 6.30 3.12
C LYS A 160 -11.15 6.15 4.53
N GLU A 161 -11.94 5.64 5.45
CA GLU A 161 -11.61 5.41 6.86
C GLU A 161 -10.43 4.43 7.01
N HIS A 162 -10.31 3.47 6.08
CA HIS A 162 -9.23 2.49 6.07
C HIS A 162 -7.84 3.08 5.81
N VAL A 163 -7.76 4.31 5.29
CA VAL A 163 -6.50 5.01 4.99
C VAL A 163 -6.35 6.32 5.78
N ALA A 164 -7.40 6.77 6.47
CA ALA A 164 -7.46 8.08 7.11
C ALA A 164 -6.31 8.36 8.09
N ALA A 165 -5.89 7.35 8.87
CA ALA A 165 -4.82 7.55 9.85
C ALA A 165 -3.44 7.71 9.21
N ILE A 166 -3.23 7.16 8.00
CA ILE A 166 -2.03 7.39 7.20
C ILE A 166 -2.05 8.79 6.59
N LEU A 167 -3.18 9.19 6.03
CA LEU A 167 -3.34 10.48 5.36
C LEU A 167 -3.19 11.66 6.34
N ALA A 168 -3.66 11.47 7.57
CA ALA A 168 -3.52 12.43 8.66
C ALA A 168 -2.07 12.63 9.15
N GLN A 169 -1.10 11.81 8.71
CA GLN A 169 0.29 11.98 9.13
C GLN A 169 0.99 13.10 8.37
N ASP A 170 1.72 13.94 9.11
CA ASP A 170 2.54 15.00 8.54
C ASP A 170 3.72 14.47 7.74
N LYS A 171 4.29 13.34 8.18
CA LYS A 171 5.54 12.79 7.62
C LYS A 171 5.26 11.46 6.92
N PRO A 172 5.86 11.24 5.72
CA PRO A 172 5.87 9.94 5.08
C PRO A 172 6.50 8.86 5.98
N PHE A 173 5.99 7.63 5.90
CA PHE A 173 6.54 6.47 6.62
C PHE A 173 7.44 5.63 5.71
N CYS A 174 8.46 5.01 6.29
CA CYS A 174 9.44 4.22 5.55
C CYS A 174 8.87 2.83 5.20
N VAL A 175 9.05 2.42 3.94
CA VAL A 175 8.72 1.06 3.47
C VAL A 175 9.94 0.32 2.93
N GLY A 176 11.15 0.88 3.09
CA GLY A 176 12.38 0.33 2.52
C GLY A 176 12.43 0.49 1.00
N SER A 177 13.10 -0.45 0.33
CA SER A 177 13.03 -0.63 -1.11
C SER A 177 11.84 -1.51 -1.48
N VAL A 178 11.07 -1.12 -2.49
CA VAL A 178 9.89 -1.87 -2.94
C VAL A 178 10.04 -2.22 -4.41
N GLU A 179 9.89 -3.49 -4.76
CA GLU A 179 9.94 -3.96 -6.16
C GLU A 179 8.61 -3.68 -6.88
N LYS A 180 7.47 -4.01 -6.26
CA LYS A 180 6.13 -3.82 -6.86
C LYS A 180 5.20 -3.04 -5.95
N ILE A 181 4.62 -1.95 -6.47
CA ILE A 181 3.59 -1.15 -5.79
C ILE A 181 2.29 -1.27 -6.59
N ILE A 182 1.22 -1.76 -5.96
CA ILE A 182 -0.09 -1.97 -6.60
C ILE A 182 -1.17 -1.39 -5.69
N PHE A 183 -1.65 -0.17 -5.99
CA PHE A 183 -2.71 0.48 -5.22
C PHE A 183 -3.99 0.62 -6.02
N GLU A 184 -5.10 0.27 -5.37
CA GLU A 184 -6.44 0.33 -5.94
C GLU A 184 -7.37 1.16 -5.02
N ASP A 185 -8.27 1.93 -5.62
CA ASP A 185 -9.25 2.78 -4.94
C ASP A 185 -8.62 3.81 -3.98
N TYR A 186 -9.15 4.00 -2.76
CA TYR A 186 -8.62 4.96 -1.79
C TYR A 186 -7.18 4.64 -1.36
N ALA A 187 -6.68 3.42 -1.58
CA ALA A 187 -5.28 3.13 -1.30
C ALA A 187 -4.32 3.95 -2.19
N VAL A 188 -4.77 4.40 -3.37
CA VAL A 188 -3.96 5.28 -4.24
C VAL A 188 -3.54 6.55 -3.50
N SER A 189 -4.41 7.12 -2.66
CA SER A 189 -4.13 8.33 -1.86
C SER A 189 -2.93 8.21 -0.92
N ILE A 190 -2.51 6.99 -0.57
CA ILE A 190 -1.35 6.73 0.30
C ILE A 190 -0.02 6.97 -0.42
N ILE A 191 0.03 6.93 -1.75
CA ILE A 191 1.31 6.96 -2.50
C ILE A 191 2.23 8.13 -2.10
N PRO A 192 1.77 9.38 -1.84
CA PRO A 192 2.64 10.48 -1.44
C PRO A 192 3.15 10.36 0.01
N LYS A 193 2.53 9.48 0.82
CA LYS A 193 2.90 9.20 2.22
C LYS A 193 3.93 8.08 2.34
N LEU A 194 4.37 7.49 1.23
CA LEU A 194 5.45 6.51 1.23
C LEU A 194 6.82 7.18 1.17
N LYS A 195 7.74 6.75 2.04
CA LYS A 195 9.18 7.00 1.90
C LYS A 195 9.86 5.74 1.38
N ILE A 196 10.15 5.74 0.09
CA ILE A 196 10.92 4.69 -0.59
C ILE A 196 12.41 5.05 -0.54
N HIS A 197 13.26 4.06 -0.28
CA HIS A 197 14.71 4.22 -0.21
C HIS A 197 15.28 4.91 -1.46
N GLY A 198 16.35 5.68 -1.28
CA GLY A 198 16.87 6.61 -2.30
C GLY A 198 17.26 5.96 -3.62
N ASP A 199 17.89 4.80 -3.53
CA ASP A 199 18.42 4.05 -4.67
C ASP A 199 17.46 2.98 -5.19
N SER A 200 16.24 2.92 -4.69
CA SER A 200 15.27 1.92 -5.12
C SER A 200 14.87 2.12 -6.57
N GLU A 201 14.73 1.00 -7.27
CA GLU A 201 14.13 0.93 -8.58
C GLU A 201 12.86 0.08 -8.45
N VAL A 202 11.72 0.74 -8.63
CA VAL A 202 10.40 0.09 -8.61
C VAL A 202 10.22 -0.60 -9.96
N GLU A 203 10.12 -1.93 -9.95
CA GLU A 203 9.86 -2.70 -11.16
C GLU A 203 8.47 -2.41 -11.72
N THR A 204 7.46 -2.34 -10.86
CA THR A 204 6.07 -2.07 -11.26
C THR A 204 5.41 -1.07 -10.33
N LEU A 205 4.93 0.04 -10.89
CA LEU A 205 3.98 0.93 -10.25
C LEU A 205 2.63 0.79 -10.95
N LYS A 206 1.64 0.25 -10.25
CA LYS A 206 0.25 0.16 -10.72
C LYS A 206 -0.67 0.94 -9.79
N LEU A 207 -1.40 1.90 -10.35
CA LEU A 207 -2.42 2.67 -9.65
C LEU A 207 -3.75 2.60 -10.40
N ASP A 208 -4.83 2.28 -9.71
CA ASP A 208 -6.19 2.21 -10.25
C ASP A 208 -7.15 2.95 -9.33
N ALA A 209 -7.81 4.00 -9.82
CA ALA A 209 -8.77 4.77 -9.04
C ALA A 209 -10.03 5.02 -9.87
N ARG A 210 -11.14 4.46 -9.44
CA ARG A 210 -12.43 4.51 -10.15
C ARG A 210 -13.21 5.79 -9.88
N GLU A 211 -12.97 6.42 -8.73
CA GLU A 211 -13.69 7.61 -8.28
C GLU A 211 -12.74 8.78 -8.03
N LYS A 212 -13.22 10.01 -8.27
CA LYS A 212 -12.42 11.22 -8.16
C LYS A 212 -11.88 11.45 -6.74
N GLU A 213 -12.68 11.12 -5.73
CA GLU A 213 -12.38 11.30 -4.31
C GLU A 213 -11.15 10.51 -3.88
N GLN A 214 -10.84 9.40 -4.57
CA GLN A 214 -9.72 8.50 -4.27
C GLN A 214 -8.35 9.12 -4.61
N VAL A 215 -8.33 10.12 -5.49
CA VAL A 215 -7.11 10.86 -5.87
C VAL A 215 -7.13 12.33 -5.47
N ALA A 216 -8.25 12.83 -4.93
CA ALA A 216 -8.45 14.25 -4.63
C ALA A 216 -7.37 14.83 -3.71
N GLU A 217 -6.92 14.07 -2.70
CA GLU A 217 -5.83 14.49 -1.80
C GLU A 217 -4.48 14.59 -2.52
N ILE A 218 -4.23 13.78 -3.54
CA ILE A 218 -2.99 13.87 -4.32
C ILE A 218 -3.03 15.13 -5.18
N LEU A 219 -4.15 15.35 -5.88
CA LEU A 219 -4.29 16.46 -6.82
C LEU A 219 -4.31 17.83 -6.12
N SER A 220 -4.70 17.90 -4.85
CA SER A 220 -4.66 19.12 -4.06
C SER A 220 -3.27 19.47 -3.52
N GLN A 221 -2.26 18.60 -3.66
CA GLN A 221 -0.91 18.89 -3.19
C GLN A 221 -0.20 19.91 -4.07
N ASP A 222 0.47 20.88 -3.45
CA ASP A 222 1.26 21.88 -4.16
C ASP A 222 2.52 21.29 -4.81
N LYS A 223 3.14 20.31 -4.14
CA LYS A 223 4.43 19.72 -4.54
C LYS A 223 4.21 18.33 -5.11
N PRO A 224 4.92 17.97 -6.19
CA PRO A 224 4.91 16.61 -6.69
C PRO A 224 5.58 15.66 -5.68
N PHE A 225 5.11 14.41 -5.63
CA PHE A 225 5.74 13.33 -4.89
C PHE A 225 6.63 12.49 -5.82
N CYS A 226 7.53 11.67 -5.26
CA CYS A 226 8.46 10.87 -6.06
C CYS A 226 8.46 9.41 -5.61
N VAL A 227 8.32 8.51 -6.58
CA VAL A 227 8.36 7.04 -6.41
C VAL A 227 9.71 6.44 -6.84
N ARG A 228 10.75 7.29 -6.94
CA ARG A 228 12.09 6.94 -7.46
C ARG A 228 12.06 6.54 -8.94
N ARG A 229 12.93 5.60 -9.33
CA ARG A 229 12.98 5.05 -10.69
C ARG A 229 11.88 4.01 -10.85
N VAL A 230 11.21 4.02 -12.01
CA VAL A 230 10.13 3.07 -12.34
C VAL A 230 10.43 2.40 -13.68
N LYS A 231 10.36 1.08 -13.74
CA LYS A 231 10.50 0.31 -14.98
C LYS A 231 9.17 0.15 -15.72
N ASN A 232 8.11 -0.22 -15.03
CA ASN A 232 6.77 -0.38 -15.61
C ASN A 232 5.77 0.49 -14.85
N MET A 233 5.01 1.30 -15.58
CA MET A 233 4.01 2.20 -15.01
C MET A 233 2.65 1.91 -15.63
N GLU A 234 1.68 1.55 -14.80
CA GLU A 234 0.30 1.28 -15.19
C GLU A 234 -0.64 2.21 -14.40
N LEU A 235 -1.35 3.12 -15.09
CA LEU A 235 -2.32 4.02 -14.47
C LEU A 235 -3.70 3.82 -15.10
N ARG A 236 -4.72 3.59 -14.26
CA ARG A 236 -6.10 3.35 -14.70
C ARG A 236 -7.07 4.38 -14.12
N ASP A 237 -8.02 4.79 -14.95
CA ASP A 237 -9.10 5.71 -14.62
C ASP A 237 -8.59 7.02 -13.97
N TYR A 238 -9.16 7.49 -12.86
CA TYR A 238 -8.71 8.73 -12.21
C TYR A 238 -7.23 8.68 -11.76
N ALA A 239 -6.62 7.50 -11.62
CA ALA A 239 -5.20 7.40 -11.32
C ALA A 239 -4.32 7.92 -12.46
N VAL A 240 -4.83 8.01 -13.70
CA VAL A 240 -4.11 8.69 -14.79
C VAL A 240 -3.81 10.14 -14.42
N SER A 241 -4.76 10.86 -13.82
CA SER A 241 -4.58 12.26 -13.39
C SER A 241 -3.49 12.45 -12.31
N VAL A 242 -3.12 11.40 -11.57
CA VAL A 242 -2.01 11.42 -10.60
C VAL A 242 -0.67 11.73 -11.27
N LEU A 243 -0.54 11.47 -12.58
CA LEU A 243 0.64 11.83 -13.36
C LEU A 243 1.03 13.31 -13.20
N THR A 244 0.05 14.20 -13.02
CA THR A 244 0.30 15.64 -12.85
C THR A 244 1.09 15.99 -11.58
N LYS A 245 1.08 15.08 -10.60
CA LYS A 245 1.77 15.22 -9.30
C LYS A 245 2.90 14.22 -9.13
N LEU A 246 3.15 13.37 -10.13
CA LEU A 246 4.17 12.34 -10.07
C LEU A 246 5.51 12.85 -10.62
N GLY A 247 6.47 13.04 -9.73
CA GLY A 247 7.86 13.32 -10.08
C GLY A 247 8.61 12.04 -10.47
N ILE A 248 8.89 11.88 -11.76
CA ILE A 248 9.69 10.78 -12.30
C ILE A 248 11.18 11.16 -12.27
N HIS A 249 11.99 10.34 -11.60
CA HIS A 249 13.43 10.55 -11.45
C HIS A 249 14.12 10.64 -12.82
N GLU A 250 15.16 11.48 -12.96
CA GLU A 250 15.81 11.77 -14.24
C GLU A 250 16.46 10.54 -14.90
N GLY A 251 17.07 9.66 -14.10
CA GLY A 251 17.61 8.37 -14.54
C GLY A 251 16.57 7.25 -14.67
N SER A 252 15.28 7.55 -14.83
CA SER A 252 14.26 6.51 -15.04
C SER A 252 14.22 6.10 -16.51
N GLU A 253 14.27 4.79 -16.73
CA GLU A 253 14.12 4.14 -18.03
C GLU A 253 12.87 3.26 -17.98
N ILE A 254 11.75 3.80 -18.47
CA ILE A 254 10.46 3.14 -18.45
C ILE A 254 10.40 2.16 -19.62
N LYS A 255 10.38 0.87 -19.30
CA LYS A 255 10.20 -0.20 -20.29
C LYS A 255 8.78 -0.24 -20.83
N SER A 256 7.79 -0.01 -19.97
CA SER A 256 6.38 0.00 -20.34
C SER A 256 5.61 1.10 -19.62
N LEU A 257 4.96 1.96 -20.39
CA LEU A 257 4.00 2.97 -19.91
C LEU A 257 2.63 2.61 -20.44
N ASP A 258 1.69 2.27 -19.56
CA ASP A 258 0.34 1.81 -19.90
C ASP A 258 -0.70 2.65 -19.17
N PHE A 259 -1.43 3.50 -19.91
CA PHE A 259 -2.50 4.31 -19.35
C PHE A 259 -3.84 3.97 -19.98
N ARG A 260 -4.86 3.80 -19.14
CA ARG A 260 -6.24 3.58 -19.57
C ARG A 260 -7.18 4.51 -18.84
N ALA A 261 -8.02 5.22 -19.59
CA ALA A 261 -9.03 6.10 -19.02
C ALA A 261 -10.39 5.85 -19.67
N ASN A 262 -11.31 5.19 -18.97
CA ASN A 262 -12.60 4.83 -19.55
C ASN A 262 -13.57 6.03 -19.71
N LYS A 263 -13.27 7.20 -19.14
CA LYS A 263 -14.07 8.43 -19.23
C LYS A 263 -13.20 9.67 -19.42
N GLU A 264 -13.75 10.73 -20.02
CA GLU A 264 -13.04 12.00 -20.22
C GLU A 264 -12.62 12.65 -18.88
N GLU A 265 -13.48 12.56 -17.87
CA GLU A 265 -13.24 13.14 -16.52
C GLU A 265 -11.97 12.60 -15.85
N HIS A 266 -11.51 11.40 -16.23
CA HIS A 266 -10.30 10.78 -15.70
C HIS A 266 -9.02 11.50 -16.13
N ILE A 267 -9.07 12.30 -17.20
CA ILE A 267 -7.91 12.99 -17.79
C ILE A 267 -8.02 14.51 -17.78
N THR A 268 -9.13 15.08 -17.31
CA THR A 268 -9.36 16.54 -17.33
C THR A 268 -8.22 17.32 -16.66
N GLU A 269 -7.67 16.80 -15.56
CA GLU A 269 -6.56 17.44 -14.85
C GLU A 269 -5.26 17.48 -15.67
N ILE A 270 -5.02 16.51 -16.56
CA ILE A 270 -3.86 16.53 -17.46
C ILE A 270 -4.09 17.52 -18.61
N LEU A 271 -5.32 17.56 -19.11
CA LEU A 271 -5.69 18.43 -20.23
C LEU A 271 -5.71 19.91 -19.85
N SER A 272 -6.01 20.25 -18.59
CA SER A 272 -5.96 21.62 -18.07
C SER A 272 -4.54 22.19 -17.96
N GLN A 273 -3.52 21.35 -18.05
CA GLN A 273 -2.13 21.73 -17.77
C GLN A 273 -1.47 22.34 -19.01
N ASP A 274 -0.89 23.53 -18.86
CA ASP A 274 -0.28 24.24 -19.99
C ASP A 274 0.96 23.53 -20.53
N LYS A 275 1.76 22.97 -19.61
CA LYS A 275 3.05 22.36 -19.91
C LYS A 275 2.89 20.85 -20.11
N PRO A 276 3.60 20.26 -21.07
CA PRO A 276 3.63 18.81 -21.21
C PRO A 276 4.39 18.15 -20.05
N PHE A 277 3.97 16.94 -19.71
CA PHE A 277 4.53 16.08 -18.67
C PHE A 277 5.69 15.26 -19.20
N CYS A 278 6.85 15.36 -18.55
CA CYS A 278 8.01 14.59 -18.94
C CYS A 278 7.94 13.16 -18.41
N VAL A 279 7.75 12.18 -19.29
CA VAL A 279 7.73 10.74 -18.96
C VAL A 279 9.11 10.08 -19.08
N ARG A 280 10.17 10.88 -19.20
CA ARG A 280 11.57 10.43 -19.33
C ARG A 280 11.76 9.50 -20.54
N ARG A 281 12.62 8.49 -20.42
CA ARG A 281 12.87 7.48 -21.45
C ARG A 281 11.77 6.44 -21.40
N VAL A 282 11.14 6.20 -22.54
CA VAL A 282 10.06 5.21 -22.69
C VAL A 282 10.40 4.29 -23.86
N GLU A 283 10.37 2.99 -23.63
CA GLU A 283 10.60 1.95 -24.64
C GLU A 283 9.27 1.54 -25.30
N ASN A 284 8.26 1.21 -24.50
CA ASN A 284 6.92 0.85 -24.97
C ASN A 284 5.85 1.74 -24.32
N MET A 285 4.88 2.18 -25.12
CA MET A 285 3.75 3.00 -24.66
C MET A 285 2.43 2.42 -25.14
N SER A 286 1.46 2.25 -24.23
CA SER A 286 0.08 1.90 -24.52
C SER A 286 -0.84 2.96 -23.93
N LEU A 287 -1.71 3.54 -24.76
CA LEU A 287 -2.76 4.46 -24.32
C LEU A 287 -4.11 3.92 -24.79
N GLU A 288 -5.01 3.68 -23.85
CA GLU A 288 -6.35 3.13 -24.09
C GLU A 288 -7.45 4.13 -23.75
N ASP A 289 -8.44 4.20 -24.63
CA ASP A 289 -9.64 5.03 -24.54
C ASP A 289 -9.32 6.53 -24.45
N TYR A 290 -9.90 7.25 -23.50
CA TYR A 290 -9.64 8.69 -23.34
C TYR A 290 -8.15 8.97 -23.06
N ALA A 291 -7.36 8.00 -22.57
CA ALA A 291 -5.94 8.20 -22.35
C ALA A 291 -5.20 8.53 -23.67
N VAL A 292 -5.71 8.11 -24.83
CA VAL A 292 -5.15 8.53 -26.13
C VAL A 292 -5.11 10.06 -26.25
N SER A 293 -6.10 10.77 -25.70
CA SER A 293 -6.19 12.23 -25.75
C SER A 293 -5.13 12.97 -24.94
N ILE A 294 -4.37 12.28 -24.08
CA ILE A 294 -3.26 12.89 -23.33
C ILE A 294 -1.94 12.83 -24.09
N LEU A 295 -1.85 12.12 -25.21
CA LEU A 295 -0.61 11.96 -25.98
C LEU A 295 0.09 13.30 -26.29
N PRO A 296 -0.62 14.39 -26.70
CA PRO A 296 0.01 15.69 -26.92
C PRO A 296 0.53 16.37 -25.64
N LYS A 297 0.12 15.89 -24.47
CA LYS A 297 0.59 16.34 -23.16
C LYS A 297 1.77 15.54 -22.64
N LEU A 298 2.20 14.48 -23.34
CA LEU A 298 3.38 13.71 -22.95
C LEU A 298 4.62 14.23 -23.68
N LYS A 299 5.69 14.48 -22.91
CA LYS A 299 7.03 14.77 -23.41
C LYS A 299 7.94 13.58 -23.13
N ILE A 300 8.32 12.87 -24.17
CA ILE A 300 9.30 11.79 -24.12
C ILE A 300 10.70 12.40 -24.28
N HIS A 301 11.69 11.88 -23.55
CA HIS A 301 13.06 12.37 -23.62
C HIS A 301 13.64 12.15 -25.03
N GLU A 302 14.49 13.06 -25.50
CA GLU A 302 14.99 13.04 -26.90
C GLU A 302 15.84 11.80 -27.23
N ASP A 303 16.53 11.26 -26.23
CA ASP A 303 17.33 10.04 -26.34
C ASP A 303 16.52 8.74 -26.31
N SER A 304 15.20 8.81 -26.20
CA SER A 304 14.36 7.60 -26.11
C SER A 304 14.29 6.87 -27.45
N MET A 305 14.46 5.55 -27.40
CA MET A 305 14.11 4.64 -28.49
C MET A 305 12.74 4.05 -28.17
N VAL A 306 11.69 4.58 -28.79
CA VAL A 306 10.35 4.05 -28.59
C VAL A 306 10.17 2.88 -29.57
N GLU A 307 10.19 1.65 -29.09
CA GLU A 307 9.98 0.47 -29.92
C GLU A 307 8.52 0.38 -30.39
N LYS A 308 7.58 0.58 -29.47
CA LYS A 308 6.15 0.39 -29.75
C LYS A 308 5.29 1.48 -29.11
N ILE A 309 4.38 2.01 -29.92
CA ILE A 309 3.26 2.83 -29.44
C ILE A 309 1.97 2.14 -29.84
N LYS A 310 1.14 1.79 -28.85
CA LYS A 310 -0.20 1.27 -29.04
C LYS A 310 -1.22 2.33 -28.62
N LEU A 311 -2.09 2.73 -29.54
CA LEU A 311 -3.20 3.65 -29.28
C LEU A 311 -4.49 2.90 -29.56
N ILE A 312 -5.32 2.70 -28.53
CA ILE A 312 -6.59 1.99 -28.66
C ILE A 312 -7.72 2.96 -28.34
N ALA A 313 -8.53 3.32 -29.34
CA ALA A 313 -9.72 4.14 -29.14
C ALA A 313 -10.97 3.34 -29.51
N ARG A 314 -11.70 2.86 -28.50
CA ARG A 314 -12.91 2.05 -28.73
C ARG A 314 -14.13 2.84 -29.20
N GLU A 315 -14.13 4.16 -29.03
CA GLU A 315 -15.21 5.05 -29.43
C GLU A 315 -14.63 6.33 -30.03
N LYS A 316 -15.37 6.99 -30.94
CA LYS A 316 -14.94 8.25 -31.57
C LYS A 316 -14.66 9.37 -30.55
N GLU A 317 -15.41 9.37 -29.46
CA GLU A 317 -15.33 10.37 -28.40
C GLU A 317 -13.95 10.36 -27.70
N HIS A 318 -13.30 9.18 -27.61
CA HIS A 318 -11.99 8.99 -26.97
C HIS A 318 -10.86 9.84 -27.57
N VAL A 319 -10.97 10.20 -28.85
CA VAL A 319 -9.97 11.00 -29.58
C VAL A 319 -10.48 12.39 -29.95
N SER A 320 -11.75 12.70 -29.68
CA SER A 320 -12.37 13.98 -30.02
C SER A 320 -11.63 15.16 -29.39
N VAL A 321 -11.27 15.01 -28.11
CA VAL A 321 -10.52 16.01 -27.34
C VAL A 321 -9.12 16.19 -27.91
N MET A 322 -8.44 15.11 -28.29
CA MET A 322 -7.13 15.19 -28.96
C MET A 322 -7.16 16.08 -30.21
N PHE A 323 -8.15 15.87 -31.09
CA PHE A 323 -8.26 16.64 -32.33
C PHE A 323 -8.65 18.10 -32.10
N SER A 324 -9.35 18.41 -31.02
CA SER A 324 -9.72 19.78 -30.67
C SER A 324 -8.54 20.63 -30.15
N GLN A 325 -7.44 20.00 -29.70
CA GLN A 325 -6.34 20.69 -29.04
C GLN A 325 -5.45 21.50 -29.99
N ASP A 326 -5.55 21.33 -31.32
CA ASP A 326 -4.69 21.95 -32.36
C ASP A 326 -3.19 21.96 -31.99
N LYS A 327 -2.74 20.87 -31.35
CA LYS A 327 -1.37 20.69 -30.85
C LYS A 327 -0.69 19.59 -31.63
N LEU A 328 0.40 19.94 -32.30
CA LEU A 328 1.33 18.98 -32.86
C LEU A 328 2.09 18.31 -31.71
N PHE A 329 2.17 16.99 -31.74
CA PHE A 329 3.05 16.22 -30.88
C PHE A 329 4.08 15.50 -31.76
N CYS A 330 5.32 15.46 -31.29
CA CYS A 330 6.42 14.83 -32.01
C CYS A 330 6.99 13.73 -31.14
N ILE A 331 6.92 12.50 -31.65
CA ILE A 331 7.63 11.36 -31.10
C ILE A 331 8.67 10.98 -32.13
N ARG A 332 9.94 11.28 -31.84
CA ARG A 332 11.00 11.26 -32.83
C ARG A 332 11.27 9.85 -33.35
N ARG A 333 11.87 9.01 -32.51
CA ARG A 333 12.40 7.69 -32.87
C ARG A 333 11.40 6.62 -32.44
N VAL A 334 10.47 6.30 -33.34
CA VAL A 334 9.47 5.26 -33.14
C VAL A 334 9.68 4.15 -34.16
N GLU A 335 9.82 2.90 -33.71
CA GLU A 335 9.95 1.77 -34.63
C GLU A 335 8.59 1.31 -35.17
N SER A 336 7.57 1.26 -34.31
CA SER A 336 6.23 0.82 -34.69
C SER A 336 5.11 1.57 -33.96
N ILE A 337 4.05 1.88 -34.71
CA ILE A 337 2.83 2.50 -34.20
C ILE A 337 1.64 1.61 -34.58
N TYR A 338 0.87 1.20 -33.58
CA TYR A 338 -0.36 0.44 -33.71
C TYR A 338 -1.53 1.32 -33.29
N ILE A 339 -2.47 1.53 -34.21
CA ILE A 339 -3.70 2.29 -33.96
C ILE A 339 -4.87 1.32 -34.15
N GLU A 340 -5.57 1.04 -33.06
CA GLU A 340 -6.77 0.20 -33.06
C GLU A 340 -7.98 1.10 -32.77
N ASN A 341 -8.87 1.24 -33.77
CA ASN A 341 -10.14 1.92 -33.61
C ASN A 341 -11.27 0.90 -33.70
N PHE A 342 -12.18 0.91 -32.73
CA PHE A 342 -13.43 0.17 -32.85
C PHE A 342 -14.51 1.19 -33.27
N THR A 343 -15.15 0.91 -34.41
CA THR A 343 -16.16 1.79 -35.04
C THR A 343 -17.51 1.70 -34.37
#